data_AF-A0A962UJX1-F1
#
_entry.id   AF-A0A962UJX1-F1
#
_cell.length_a   1.000
_cell.length_b   1.000
_cell.length_c   1.000
_cell.angle_alpha   90.00
_cell.angle_beta   90.00
_cell.angle_gamma   90.00
#
_symmetry.space_group_name_H-M   'P 1'
#
loop_
_entity.id
_entity.type
_entity.pdbx_description
1 polymer ?
#
loop_
_entity_poly.entity_id
_entity_poly.type
_entity_poly.pdbx_seq_one_letter_code
_entity_poly.pdbx_strand_id
1 'polypeptide(L)'
;MSPLFRLALLGCLLHPGWLPAEPAVPPLPLHDFEHTASPTSGVTMSGWTTAPNRRAGQIGYRLEPTQRPDSSDSRRALHLRYRFAPDATDDIGWQLTLPDLDASAYDHLELWIRGDARVGYADALKLEFKQPLAGAPPGLLRRGSAVIDGITDRWRRFQIPLRRMNGIADWRHLRQFTLVLQPRRSPVAGAYWLDDIALIKTGQPGPSIHDPVIPPNKTAWENRLGGKEAAQPYIQARLAGWPERLLVDPMELPADDRAFLERLARDTWRGLAALSDREHGLPLDTVRFADSIDPERAWVGDYTNVTNIGLYLIDIVAARELGLIDPDEARARLSRTLNTLERLETWQGFFFNYYDTTSLERTSHFISFVDSAWLSAGLMVIRNSVPELAERCTRLIAREDYGFFYDPVEQLMMHGYYVNLPGRSEYSYGLLYTESRLGSLIAIGKSEAPAEHWYRMARTFPRDFDWQSQSPKGRTIKTVNG
;
A
#
# COMPACT_ATOMS: atom_id res chain seq x y z
N MET A 1 9.02 -16.54 54.21
CA MET A 1 7.83 -15.71 54.49
C MET A 1 8.00 -14.38 53.77
N SER A 2 7.09 -14.02 52.86
CA SER A 2 6.96 -12.64 52.31
C SER A 2 6.53 -11.67 53.43
N PRO A 3 6.62 -10.32 53.33
CA PRO A 3 6.06 -9.52 52.22
C PRO A 3 6.78 -8.19 51.87
N LEU A 4 6.26 -7.56 50.80
CA LEU A 4 6.39 -6.16 50.37
C LEU A 4 6.05 -5.13 51.49
N PHE A 5 6.68 -3.93 51.48
CA PHE A 5 6.11 -2.61 51.07
C PHE A 5 6.69 -1.35 51.77
N ARG A 6 6.96 -0.28 50.97
CA ARG A 6 6.95 1.20 51.26
C ARG A 6 8.14 1.82 52.03
N LEU A 7 8.63 3.05 51.80
CA LEU A 7 8.45 4.14 50.80
C LEU A 7 9.61 5.17 51.02
N ALA A 8 9.84 6.02 50.01
CA ALA A 8 10.31 7.42 50.07
C ALA A 8 11.82 7.77 50.09
N LEU A 9 12.10 8.81 49.29
CA LEU A 9 13.26 9.74 49.28
C LEU A 9 14.50 9.33 48.48
N LEU A 10 14.54 9.77 47.22
CA LEU A 10 15.46 10.84 46.81
C LEU A 10 15.12 11.33 45.38
N GLY A 11 14.16 12.26 45.31
CA GLY A 11 14.20 13.30 44.31
C GLY A 11 15.18 14.35 44.80
N CYS A 12 16.36 14.42 44.18
CA CYS A 12 17.19 15.60 44.08
C CYS A 12 18.39 15.31 43.16
N LEU A 13 18.55 16.14 42.13
CA LEU A 13 19.82 16.48 41.49
C LEU A 13 20.44 15.42 40.56
N LEU A 14 19.77 15.11 39.47
CA LEU A 14 20.47 15.06 38.19
C LEU A 14 20.00 16.28 37.40
N HIS A 15 20.90 17.27 37.28
CA HIS A 15 20.86 18.22 36.17
C HIS A 15 20.51 17.47 34.88
N PRO A 16 19.84 18.09 33.88
CA PRO A 16 19.95 17.59 32.53
C PRO A 16 21.42 17.71 32.17
N GLY A 17 22.17 16.65 32.47
CA GLY A 17 23.52 16.45 32.01
C GLY A 17 23.43 16.63 30.52
N TRP A 18 24.16 17.64 30.06
CA TRP A 18 24.46 17.92 28.68
C TRP A 18 25.03 16.63 28.10
N LEU A 19 24.16 15.74 27.64
CA LEU A 19 24.55 14.76 26.64
C LEU A 19 25.07 15.63 25.50
N PRO A 20 26.35 15.49 25.09
CA PRO A 20 26.81 16.21 23.92
C PRO A 20 25.81 15.91 22.82
N ALA A 21 25.22 16.97 22.24
CA ALA A 21 24.38 16.80 21.07
C ALA A 21 25.19 15.95 20.09
N GLU A 22 24.59 14.88 19.57
CA GLU A 22 25.26 14.09 18.53
C GLU A 22 25.81 15.06 17.48
N PRO A 23 27.06 14.89 17.04
CA PRO A 23 27.65 15.79 16.07
C PRO A 23 26.71 15.89 14.87
N ALA A 24 26.36 17.12 14.49
CA ALA A 24 25.45 17.37 13.39
C ALA A 24 26.00 16.68 12.13
N VAL A 25 25.24 15.73 11.58
CA VAL A 25 25.59 15.06 10.33
C VAL A 25 25.54 16.13 9.23
N PRO A 26 26.67 16.49 8.60
CA PRO A 26 26.67 17.51 7.56
C PRO A 26 25.87 17.03 6.35
N PRO A 27 25.21 17.92 5.59
CA PRO A 27 24.57 17.55 4.32
C PRO A 27 25.55 16.80 3.41
N LEU A 28 25.05 15.75 2.74
CA LEU A 28 25.78 15.03 1.70
C LEU A 28 25.31 15.52 0.33
N PRO A 29 26.05 16.43 -0.33
CA PRO A 29 25.68 16.93 -1.65
C PRO A 29 25.80 15.83 -2.70
N LEU A 30 24.70 15.46 -3.35
CA LEU A 30 24.73 14.59 -4.53
C LEU A 30 25.20 15.38 -5.75
N HIS A 31 24.75 16.62 -5.91
CA HIS A 31 25.22 17.55 -6.95
C HIS A 31 24.82 19.00 -6.61
N ASP A 32 25.73 19.96 -6.79
CA ASP A 32 25.54 21.41 -6.55
C ASP A 32 25.48 22.25 -7.84
N PHE A 33 25.73 21.63 -8.99
CA PHE A 33 25.63 22.21 -10.33
C PHE A 33 26.48 23.44 -10.65
N GLU A 34 27.43 23.80 -9.77
CA GLU A 34 28.42 24.84 -10.04
C GLU A 34 29.45 24.39 -11.09
N HIS A 35 29.74 23.09 -11.09
CA HIS A 35 30.65 22.43 -12.03
C HIS A 35 30.04 21.15 -12.60
N THR A 36 30.61 20.63 -13.70
CA THR A 36 30.15 19.35 -14.27
C THR A 36 30.43 18.17 -13.35
N ALA A 37 31.52 18.23 -12.58
CA ALA A 37 31.84 17.24 -11.57
C ALA A 37 31.02 17.49 -10.30
N SER A 38 30.52 16.42 -9.69
CA SER A 38 29.86 16.50 -8.38
C SER A 38 30.89 16.70 -7.26
N PRO A 39 30.54 17.41 -6.17
CA PRO A 39 31.31 17.44 -4.93
C PRO A 39 31.49 16.05 -4.31
N THR A 40 30.55 15.13 -4.56
CA THR A 40 30.68 13.72 -4.15
C THR A 40 31.38 12.92 -5.24
N SER A 41 32.58 12.44 -4.92
CA SER A 41 33.42 11.65 -5.83
C SER A 41 32.65 10.46 -6.41
N GLY A 42 32.79 10.24 -7.73
CA GLY A 42 32.15 9.12 -8.44
C GLY A 42 30.71 9.38 -8.90
N VAL A 43 30.08 10.47 -8.46
CA VAL A 43 28.74 10.84 -8.95
C VAL A 43 28.83 11.45 -10.36
N THR A 44 28.01 10.94 -11.28
CA THR A 44 27.96 11.40 -12.68
C THR A 44 26.52 11.60 -13.15
N MET A 45 26.31 12.54 -14.08
CA MET A 45 24.99 12.89 -14.62
C MET A 45 24.77 12.26 -15.98
N SER A 46 23.56 11.75 -16.25
CA SER A 46 23.14 11.29 -17.57
C SER A 46 21.64 11.43 -17.81
N GLY A 47 21.23 11.49 -19.08
CA GLY A 47 19.84 11.28 -19.49
C GLY A 47 19.60 9.81 -19.82
N TRP A 48 18.36 9.35 -19.67
CA TRP A 48 17.96 7.98 -19.99
C TRP A 48 16.56 7.92 -20.61
N THR A 49 16.30 6.82 -21.32
CA THR A 49 15.01 6.47 -21.92
C THR A 49 14.72 5.00 -21.64
N THR A 50 13.49 4.66 -21.23
CA THR A 50 13.14 3.28 -20.79
C THR A 50 13.43 2.21 -21.84
N ALA A 51 13.22 2.50 -23.12
CA ALA A 51 13.43 1.57 -24.22
C ALA A 51 14.47 2.12 -25.20
N PRO A 52 15.68 1.55 -25.30
CA PRO A 52 16.68 2.02 -26.28
C PRO A 52 16.21 1.86 -27.74
N ASN A 53 15.31 0.90 -27.98
CA ASN A 53 14.82 0.52 -29.31
C ASN A 53 13.54 1.25 -29.73
N ARG A 54 12.90 2.02 -28.83
CA ARG A 54 11.76 2.90 -29.16
C ARG A 54 12.14 4.32 -28.78
N ARG A 55 12.02 5.27 -29.70
CA ARG A 55 12.26 6.68 -29.35
C ARG A 55 11.13 7.16 -28.43
N ALA A 56 11.26 6.98 -27.12
CA ALA A 56 10.32 7.51 -26.13
C ALA A 56 10.39 9.05 -26.05
N GLY A 57 11.57 9.62 -26.30
CA GLY A 57 11.79 11.05 -26.30
C GLY A 57 13.26 11.41 -26.35
N GLN A 58 13.55 12.68 -26.07
CA GLN A 58 14.90 13.26 -25.95
C GLN A 58 15.00 14.06 -24.67
N ILE A 59 16.18 14.00 -24.06
CA ILE A 59 16.55 14.77 -22.88
C ILE A 59 17.90 15.43 -23.13
N GLY A 60 17.99 16.72 -22.81
CA GLY A 60 19.24 17.47 -22.83
C GLY A 60 19.37 18.30 -21.56
N TYR A 61 20.57 18.43 -21.05
CA TYR A 61 20.85 19.23 -19.86
C TYR A 61 22.13 20.03 -20.02
N ARG A 62 22.17 21.22 -19.44
CA ARG A 62 23.34 22.12 -19.43
C ARG A 62 23.42 22.87 -18.12
N LEU A 63 24.63 23.23 -17.71
CA LEU A 63 24.82 24.16 -16.60
C LEU A 63 24.73 25.58 -17.15
N GLU A 64 23.80 26.37 -16.63
CA GLU A 64 23.54 27.73 -17.07
C GLU A 64 23.56 28.69 -15.86
N PRO A 65 24.07 29.93 -16.02
CA PRO A 65 24.00 30.93 -14.96
C PRO A 65 22.55 31.20 -14.57
N THR A 66 22.29 31.27 -13.26
CA THR A 66 20.97 31.57 -12.71
C THR A 66 21.13 32.32 -11.39
N GLN A 67 20.06 32.94 -10.91
CA GLN A 67 20.03 33.54 -9.59
C GLN A 67 18.98 32.83 -8.73
N ARG A 68 19.42 32.34 -7.56
CA ARG A 68 18.54 31.74 -6.55
C ARG A 68 18.24 32.76 -5.45
N PRO A 69 17.04 32.78 -4.84
CA PRO A 69 16.64 33.85 -3.92
C PRO A 69 17.47 33.98 -2.63
N ASP A 70 18.12 32.89 -2.21
CA ASP A 70 18.92 32.77 -0.98
C ASP A 70 20.43 32.95 -1.21
N SER A 71 20.87 33.25 -2.44
CA SER A 71 22.28 33.45 -2.77
C SER A 71 22.53 34.82 -3.40
N SER A 72 23.51 35.54 -2.85
CA SER A 72 23.99 36.83 -3.38
C SER A 72 25.00 36.67 -4.53
N ASP A 73 25.54 35.47 -4.75
CA ASP A 73 26.56 35.20 -5.76
C ASP A 73 25.96 34.62 -7.05
N SER A 74 26.61 34.88 -8.18
CA SER A 74 26.25 34.32 -9.48
C SER A 74 26.51 32.81 -9.49
N ARG A 75 25.48 32.01 -9.23
CA ARG A 75 25.50 30.54 -9.27
C ARG A 75 25.13 29.98 -10.64
N ARG A 76 25.53 28.73 -10.91
CA ARG A 76 25.02 27.94 -12.04
C ARG A 76 23.98 26.94 -11.55
N ALA A 77 23.08 26.54 -12.42
CA ALA A 77 22.14 25.45 -12.16
C ALA A 77 21.99 24.56 -13.38
N LEU A 78 21.48 23.35 -13.16
CA LEU A 78 21.14 22.45 -14.25
C LEU A 78 19.84 22.90 -14.91
N HIS A 79 19.93 23.32 -16.17
CA HIS A 79 18.79 23.51 -17.03
C HIS A 79 18.51 22.21 -17.79
N LEU A 80 17.50 21.47 -17.33
CA LEU A 80 17.06 20.19 -17.90
C LEU A 80 15.89 20.44 -18.87
N ARG A 81 16.05 20.02 -20.12
CA ARG A 81 15.04 20.13 -21.18
C ARG A 81 14.67 18.75 -21.69
N TYR A 82 13.40 18.54 -21.98
CA TYR A 82 12.92 17.28 -22.52
C TYR A 82 11.87 17.49 -23.61
N ARG A 83 11.72 16.44 -24.44
CA ARG A 83 10.64 16.32 -25.42
C ARG A 83 10.28 14.86 -25.59
N PHE A 84 9.03 14.51 -25.37
CA PHE A 84 8.47 13.21 -25.72
C PHE A 84 8.32 13.06 -27.23
N ALA A 85 8.47 11.84 -27.72
CA ALA A 85 8.06 11.52 -29.08
C ALA A 85 6.53 11.58 -29.22
N PRO A 86 6.00 11.74 -30.44
CA PRO A 86 4.59 11.49 -30.70
C PRO A 86 4.19 10.11 -30.16
N ASP A 87 3.06 10.05 -29.45
CA ASP A 87 2.49 8.82 -28.88
C ASP A 87 3.37 8.10 -27.84
N ALA A 88 4.31 8.79 -27.21
CA ALA A 88 5.16 8.22 -26.17
C ALA A 88 4.32 7.65 -25.01
N THR A 89 4.53 6.37 -24.70
CA THR A 89 3.93 5.70 -23.54
C THR A 89 4.95 5.39 -22.45
N ASP A 90 6.24 5.45 -22.78
CA ASP A 90 7.34 5.08 -21.91
C ASP A 90 7.94 6.31 -21.24
N ASP A 91 8.36 6.15 -19.98
CA ASP A 91 9.01 7.22 -19.22
C ASP A 91 10.38 7.55 -19.82
N ILE A 92 10.78 8.81 -19.66
CA ILE A 92 12.15 9.31 -19.88
C ILE A 92 12.64 9.97 -18.59
N GLY A 93 13.94 10.18 -18.45
CA GLY A 93 14.40 10.92 -17.28
C GLY A 93 15.86 11.33 -17.28
N TRP A 94 16.23 12.00 -16.21
CA TRP A 94 17.59 12.40 -15.91
C TRP A 94 18.01 11.75 -14.61
N GLN A 95 19.28 11.36 -14.50
CA GLN A 95 19.77 10.63 -13.33
C GLN A 95 21.17 11.07 -12.90
N LEU A 96 21.44 10.82 -11.62
CA LEU A 96 22.76 10.72 -11.03
C LEU A 96 23.11 9.24 -10.86
N THR A 97 24.22 8.80 -11.42
CA THR A 97 24.84 7.52 -11.04
C THR A 97 25.56 7.70 -9.72
N LEU A 98 25.28 6.83 -8.74
CA LEU A 98 25.81 6.89 -7.39
C LEU A 98 26.81 5.73 -7.16
N PRO A 99 27.99 5.98 -6.58
CA PRO A 99 29.06 5.01 -6.45
C PRO A 99 28.90 4.12 -5.20
N ASP A 100 27.82 3.35 -5.14
CA ASP A 100 27.46 2.53 -3.95
C ASP A 100 27.27 3.39 -2.69
N LEU A 101 26.48 4.46 -2.81
CA LEU A 101 26.35 5.47 -1.78
C LEU A 101 25.63 4.93 -0.53
N ASP A 102 26.18 5.23 0.65
CA ASP A 102 25.54 5.00 1.95
C ASP A 102 24.81 6.26 2.42
N ALA A 103 23.48 6.17 2.49
CA ALA A 103 22.60 7.23 2.97
C ALA A 103 21.97 6.94 4.34
N SER A 104 22.44 5.90 5.06
CA SER A 104 21.84 5.45 6.33
C SER A 104 21.84 6.50 7.45
N ALA A 105 22.77 7.47 7.40
CA ALA A 105 22.83 8.56 8.36
C ALA A 105 21.76 9.66 8.14
N TYR A 106 21.14 9.71 6.96
CA TYR A 106 20.24 10.79 6.52
C TYR A 106 18.78 10.38 6.62
N ASP A 107 17.88 11.37 6.67
CA ASP A 107 16.44 11.12 6.74
C ASP A 107 15.61 11.87 5.70
N HIS A 108 16.20 12.83 4.97
CA HIS A 108 15.55 13.51 3.85
C HIS A 108 16.46 13.63 2.62
N LEU A 109 15.80 13.68 1.47
CA LEU A 109 16.32 14.26 0.24
C LEU A 109 15.95 15.74 0.22
N GLU A 110 16.91 16.62 -0.05
CA GLU A 110 16.70 18.03 -0.31
C GLU A 110 17.08 18.36 -1.76
N LEU A 111 16.27 19.19 -2.43
CA LEU A 111 16.62 19.78 -3.72
C LEU A 111 15.93 21.13 -3.92
N TRP A 112 16.53 21.97 -4.75
CA TRP A 112 15.90 23.15 -5.32
C TRP A 112 15.43 22.87 -6.74
N ILE A 113 14.21 23.27 -7.05
CA ILE A 113 13.64 23.12 -8.38
C ILE A 113 12.71 24.29 -8.74
N ARG A 114 12.69 24.65 -10.01
CA ARG A 114 11.62 25.46 -10.63
C ARG A 114 11.36 24.99 -12.06
N GLY A 115 10.13 25.19 -12.52
CA GLY A 115 9.76 25.02 -13.92
C GLY A 115 10.24 26.17 -14.81
N ASP A 116 10.46 25.92 -16.09
CA ASP A 116 10.66 26.97 -17.08
C ASP A 116 9.35 27.30 -17.81
N ALA A 117 8.69 28.37 -17.37
CA ALA A 117 7.42 28.81 -17.94
C ALA A 117 7.48 29.14 -19.44
N ARG A 118 8.67 29.41 -20.01
CA ARG A 118 8.82 29.73 -21.44
C ARG A 118 8.65 28.51 -22.34
N VAL A 119 8.88 27.31 -21.80
CA VAL A 119 8.80 26.04 -22.54
C VAL A 119 7.62 25.19 -22.06
N GLY A 120 7.27 25.29 -20.78
CA GLY A 120 6.27 24.46 -20.12
C GLY A 120 6.90 23.45 -19.16
N TYR A 121 6.13 23.01 -18.16
CA TYR A 121 6.56 22.03 -17.17
C TYR A 121 5.33 21.38 -16.52
N ALA A 122 5.49 20.20 -15.92
CA ALA A 122 4.51 19.62 -15.01
C ALA A 122 4.76 20.15 -13.59
N ASP A 123 3.68 20.46 -12.87
CA ASP A 123 3.72 20.90 -11.47
C ASP A 123 4.05 19.76 -10.50
N ALA A 124 3.99 18.51 -10.95
CA ALA A 124 4.43 17.34 -10.21
C ALA A 124 5.58 16.61 -10.92
N LEU A 125 6.52 16.07 -10.14
CA LEU A 125 7.67 15.33 -10.65
C LEU A 125 7.97 14.12 -9.76
N LYS A 126 8.16 12.96 -10.40
CA LYS A 126 8.53 11.73 -9.70
C LYS A 126 10.04 11.67 -9.51
N LEU A 127 10.45 11.41 -8.27
CA LEU A 127 11.83 11.20 -7.85
C LEU A 127 12.02 9.72 -7.45
N GLU A 128 13.12 9.11 -7.86
CA GLU A 128 13.43 7.73 -7.51
C GLU A 128 14.87 7.59 -7.00
N PHE A 129 15.06 6.77 -5.98
CA PHE A 129 16.34 6.13 -5.71
C PHE A 129 16.29 4.67 -6.13
N LYS A 130 17.43 4.12 -6.54
CA LYS A 130 17.57 2.70 -6.90
C LYS A 130 18.78 2.07 -6.24
N GLN A 131 18.66 0.80 -5.87
CA GLN A 131 19.74 -0.01 -5.32
C GLN A 131 19.61 -1.46 -5.79
N PRO A 132 20.65 -2.30 -5.67
CA PRO A 132 20.58 -3.72 -6.03
C PRO A 132 19.45 -4.42 -5.28
N LEU A 133 18.68 -5.26 -5.97
CA LEU A 133 17.74 -6.15 -5.30
C LEU A 133 18.51 -7.37 -4.76
N ALA A 134 18.61 -7.47 -3.43
CA ALA A 134 19.28 -8.58 -2.77
C ALA A 134 18.64 -9.92 -3.17
N GLY A 135 19.45 -10.91 -3.56
CA GLY A 135 18.98 -12.24 -3.99
C GLY A 135 18.44 -12.31 -5.43
N ALA A 136 18.42 -11.22 -6.19
CA ALA A 136 18.04 -11.21 -7.59
C ALA A 136 19.24 -11.35 -8.54
N PRO A 137 19.04 -11.69 -9.83
CA PRO A 137 20.10 -11.68 -10.83
C PRO A 137 20.83 -10.32 -10.88
N PRO A 138 22.16 -10.31 -11.18
CA PRO A 138 22.94 -9.09 -11.27
C PRO A 138 22.30 -8.05 -12.20
N GLY A 139 22.24 -6.80 -11.74
CA GLY A 139 21.68 -5.67 -12.50
C GLY A 139 20.20 -5.41 -12.26
N LEU A 140 19.47 -6.29 -11.57
CA LEU A 140 18.10 -5.97 -11.15
C LEU A 140 18.13 -4.98 -9.97
N LEU A 141 17.52 -3.82 -10.15
CA LEU A 141 17.44 -2.79 -9.12
C LEU A 141 16.03 -2.74 -8.52
N ARG A 142 15.95 -2.65 -7.20
CA ARG A 142 14.73 -2.16 -6.54
C ARG A 142 14.75 -0.65 -6.52
N ARG A 143 13.57 -0.03 -6.51
CA ARG A 143 13.41 1.42 -6.49
C ARG A 143 12.53 1.84 -5.33
N GLY A 144 12.80 3.01 -4.76
CA GLY A 144 11.92 3.72 -3.86
C GLY A 144 11.61 5.07 -4.50
N SER A 145 10.34 5.49 -4.47
CA SER A 145 9.93 6.70 -5.17
C SER A 145 9.03 7.60 -4.36
N ALA A 146 9.07 8.90 -4.67
CA ALA A 146 8.13 9.89 -4.17
C ALA A 146 7.79 10.86 -5.30
N VAL A 147 6.58 11.41 -5.27
CA VAL A 147 6.19 12.52 -6.14
C VAL A 147 6.26 13.80 -5.33
N ILE A 148 6.99 14.79 -5.84
CA ILE A 148 6.88 16.17 -5.37
C ILE A 148 5.83 16.89 -6.22
N ASP A 149 5.00 17.70 -5.59
CA ASP A 149 3.95 18.49 -6.24
C ASP A 149 4.14 20.00 -5.98
N GLY A 150 3.36 20.82 -6.68
CA GLY A 150 3.41 22.28 -6.53
C GLY A 150 4.70 22.91 -7.05
N ILE A 151 5.40 22.30 -8.01
CA ILE A 151 6.49 22.97 -8.72
C ILE A 151 5.93 24.22 -9.41
N THR A 152 6.61 25.35 -9.21
CA THR A 152 6.27 26.64 -9.81
C THR A 152 7.37 27.13 -10.73
N ASP A 153 7.14 28.23 -11.44
CA ASP A 153 8.17 28.95 -12.20
C ASP A 153 9.18 29.71 -11.32
N ARG A 154 8.92 29.77 -10.01
CA ARG A 154 9.83 30.26 -8.96
C ARG A 154 10.60 29.11 -8.30
N TRP A 155 11.83 29.40 -7.87
CA TRP A 155 12.65 28.48 -7.07
C TRP A 155 11.92 28.05 -5.81
N ARG A 156 11.77 26.74 -5.65
CA ARG A 156 11.25 26.13 -4.43
C ARG A 156 12.23 25.10 -3.92
N ARG A 157 12.41 25.08 -2.60
CA ARG A 157 13.13 24.04 -1.89
C ARG A 157 12.17 22.94 -1.47
N PHE A 158 12.50 21.70 -1.78
CA PHE A 158 11.76 20.52 -1.36
C PHE A 158 12.61 19.70 -0.40
N GLN A 159 12.01 19.30 0.72
CA GLN A 159 12.58 18.31 1.65
C GLN A 159 11.63 17.12 1.67
N ILE A 160 12.10 15.98 1.17
CA ILE A 160 11.30 14.76 1.01
C ILE A 160 11.81 13.74 2.02
N PRO A 161 10.99 13.30 3.00
CA PRO A 161 11.40 12.26 3.92
C PRO A 161 11.71 10.98 3.14
N LEU A 162 12.89 10.40 3.37
CA LEU A 162 13.32 9.17 2.72
C LEU A 162 12.35 8.02 3.01
N ARG A 163 11.72 8.02 4.19
CA ARG A 163 10.68 7.07 4.57
C ARG A 163 9.41 7.10 3.71
N ARG A 164 9.20 8.14 2.89
CA ARG A 164 8.13 8.17 1.89
C ARG A 164 8.45 7.31 0.66
N MET A 165 9.72 6.98 0.43
CA MET A 165 10.21 6.26 -0.74
C MET A 165 10.21 4.74 -0.49
N ASN A 166 9.00 4.19 -0.34
CA ASN A 166 8.69 2.90 0.30
C ASN A 166 9.32 1.63 -0.31
N GLY A 167 9.87 1.67 -1.51
CA GLY A 167 10.55 0.50 -2.11
C GLY A 167 12.05 0.38 -1.73
N ILE A 168 12.54 1.24 -0.84
CA ILE A 168 13.88 1.21 -0.25
C ILE A 168 13.76 1.07 1.26
N ALA A 169 14.11 -0.11 1.78
CA ALA A 169 14.15 -0.37 3.22
C ALA A 169 15.55 -0.18 3.83
N ASP A 170 16.58 -0.36 3.02
CA ASP A 170 17.99 -0.18 3.38
C ASP A 170 18.53 0.98 2.55
N TRP A 171 18.98 2.04 3.20
CA TRP A 171 19.50 3.23 2.54
C TRP A 171 21.00 3.15 2.22
N ARG A 172 21.58 1.95 2.33
CA ARG A 172 22.91 1.64 1.81
C ARG A 172 22.87 1.24 0.34
N HIS A 173 24.04 1.21 -0.28
CA HIS A 173 24.25 0.68 -1.63
C HIS A 173 23.42 1.37 -2.72
N LEU A 174 23.12 2.66 -2.56
CA LEU A 174 22.37 3.40 -3.57
C LEU A 174 23.22 3.53 -4.84
N ARG A 175 22.58 3.27 -5.99
CA ARG A 175 23.23 3.25 -7.30
C ARG A 175 22.74 4.34 -8.23
N GLN A 176 21.51 4.81 -8.04
CA GLN A 176 20.96 5.86 -8.88
C GLN A 176 20.02 6.75 -8.07
N PHE A 177 20.06 8.06 -8.35
CA PHE A 177 19.00 9.00 -8.08
C PHE A 177 18.43 9.47 -9.42
N THR A 178 17.11 9.55 -9.57
CA THR A 178 16.46 9.77 -10.86
C THR A 178 15.29 10.74 -10.75
N LEU A 179 15.18 11.63 -11.73
CA LEU A 179 13.98 12.39 -12.05
C LEU A 179 13.27 11.68 -13.20
N VAL A 180 12.03 11.28 -12.97
CA VAL A 180 11.21 10.55 -13.95
C VAL A 180 10.15 11.47 -14.53
N LEU A 181 10.18 11.62 -15.85
CA LEU A 181 9.24 12.40 -16.63
C LEU A 181 8.26 11.44 -17.30
N GLN A 182 6.99 11.59 -16.97
CA GLN A 182 5.94 10.67 -17.41
C GLN A 182 5.12 11.35 -18.52
N PRO A 183 5.01 10.75 -19.73
CA PRO A 183 4.41 11.41 -20.90
C PRO A 183 2.94 11.78 -20.67
N ARG A 184 2.21 11.01 -19.86
CA ARG A 184 0.79 11.26 -19.56
C ARG A 184 0.56 12.36 -18.53
N ARG A 185 1.59 12.73 -17.76
CA ARG A 185 1.52 13.73 -16.68
C ARG A 185 2.34 14.99 -16.98
N SER A 186 2.93 15.06 -18.16
CA SER A 186 3.87 16.11 -18.53
C SER A 186 3.50 16.71 -19.88
N PRO A 187 3.75 18.01 -20.11
CA PRO A 187 3.71 18.58 -21.45
C PRO A 187 4.59 17.78 -22.43
N VAL A 188 4.23 17.77 -23.72
CA VAL A 188 5.01 17.06 -24.75
C VAL A 188 6.48 17.52 -24.77
N ALA A 189 6.73 18.80 -24.51
CA ALA A 189 8.07 19.33 -24.29
C ALA A 189 8.05 20.26 -23.09
N GLY A 190 9.12 20.25 -22.30
CA GLY A 190 9.23 21.09 -21.12
C GLY A 190 10.64 21.23 -20.61
N ALA A 191 10.79 22.02 -19.55
CA ALA A 191 12.07 22.21 -18.90
C ALA A 191 11.97 22.55 -17.40
N TYR A 192 13.00 22.15 -16.67
CA TYR A 192 13.20 22.40 -15.25
C TYR A 192 14.58 22.99 -15.01
N TRP A 193 14.68 23.82 -13.99
CA TRP A 193 15.92 24.26 -13.39
C TRP A 193 16.09 23.52 -12.07
N LEU A 194 17.25 22.93 -11.85
CA LEU A 194 17.58 22.13 -10.68
C LEU A 194 18.86 22.63 -10.04
N ASP A 195 18.88 22.68 -8.72
CA ASP A 195 20.01 23.14 -7.94
C ASP A 195 20.10 22.40 -6.59
N ASP A 196 21.30 22.35 -6.00
CA ASP A 196 21.62 21.78 -4.67
C ASP A 196 20.81 20.51 -4.31
N ILE A 197 21.12 19.38 -4.96
CA ILE A 197 20.57 18.07 -4.57
C ILE A 197 21.45 17.49 -3.47
N ALA A 198 20.88 17.24 -2.29
CA ALA A 198 21.61 16.71 -1.15
C ALA A 198 20.77 15.73 -0.32
N LEU A 199 21.45 14.87 0.44
CA LEU A 199 20.86 14.13 1.53
C LEU A 199 21.13 14.88 2.84
N ILE A 200 20.10 15.05 3.67
CA ILE A 200 20.19 15.83 4.92
C ILE A 200 19.64 15.04 6.12
N LYS A 201 20.12 15.41 7.30
CA LYS A 201 19.65 14.90 8.58
C LYS A 201 18.86 15.98 9.30
N THR A 202 17.54 15.79 9.40
CA THR A 202 16.63 16.72 10.07
C THR A 202 16.35 16.33 11.52
N GLY A 203 16.51 15.04 11.87
CA GLY A 203 16.11 14.49 13.17
C GLY A 203 14.62 14.15 13.25
N GLN A 204 13.85 14.40 12.18
CA GLN A 204 12.41 14.13 12.11
C GLN A 204 12.08 13.28 10.88
N PRO A 205 12.40 11.97 10.87
CA PRO A 205 12.40 11.16 9.65
C PRO A 205 11.03 10.96 8.98
N GLY A 206 9.96 11.44 9.60
CA GLY A 206 8.60 11.33 9.09
C GLY A 206 8.01 9.91 9.21
N PRO A 207 6.74 9.75 8.80
CA PRO A 207 6.06 8.47 8.84
C PRO A 207 6.58 7.51 7.76
N SER A 208 6.46 6.22 8.02
CA SER A 208 6.73 5.11 7.09
C SER A 208 5.50 4.23 6.92
N ILE A 209 5.38 3.57 5.77
CA ILE A 209 4.38 2.52 5.58
C ILE A 209 4.59 1.31 6.49
N HIS A 210 5.78 1.18 7.09
CA HIS A 210 6.12 0.14 8.04
C HIS A 210 5.86 0.53 9.49
N ASP A 211 5.41 1.77 9.75
CA ASP A 211 5.05 2.18 11.10
C ASP A 211 3.86 1.34 11.58
N PRO A 212 3.98 0.66 12.74
CA PRO A 212 2.91 -0.17 13.25
C PRO A 212 1.76 0.72 13.74
N VAL A 213 0.53 0.26 13.50
CA VAL A 213 -0.61 0.81 14.24
C VAL A 213 -0.60 0.18 15.62
N ILE A 214 -0.55 1.03 16.65
CA ILE A 214 -0.64 0.59 18.04
C ILE A 214 -2.09 0.81 18.50
N PRO A 215 -2.90 -0.25 18.65
CA PRO A 215 -4.25 -0.15 19.18
C PRO A 215 -4.20 0.06 20.70
N PRO A 216 -4.48 1.27 21.24
CA PRO A 216 -4.24 1.57 22.65
C PRO A 216 -5.13 0.78 23.62
N ASN A 217 -6.40 0.56 23.29
CA ASN A 217 -7.30 -0.19 24.17
C ASN A 217 -6.92 -1.68 24.21
N LYS A 218 -6.59 -2.26 23.06
CA LYS A 218 -6.05 -3.61 22.96
C LYS A 218 -4.76 -3.76 23.76
N THR A 219 -3.79 -2.88 23.54
CA THR A 219 -2.50 -2.89 24.25
C THR A 219 -2.71 -2.81 25.77
N ALA A 220 -3.60 -1.93 26.23
CA ALA A 220 -3.92 -1.81 27.64
C ALA A 220 -4.60 -3.08 28.20
N TRP A 221 -5.47 -3.73 27.42
CA TRP A 221 -6.11 -4.98 27.78
C TRP A 221 -5.12 -6.14 27.90
N GLU A 222 -4.24 -6.33 26.91
CA GLU A 222 -3.17 -7.35 26.95
C GLU A 222 -2.25 -7.13 28.15
N ASN A 223 -1.83 -5.88 28.41
CA ASN A 223 -0.97 -5.56 29.55
C ASN A 223 -1.61 -5.91 30.90
N ARG A 224 -2.94 -5.73 31.05
CA ARG A 224 -3.65 -6.14 32.27
C ARG A 224 -3.68 -7.65 32.46
N LEU A 225 -3.61 -8.43 31.38
CA LEU A 225 -3.59 -9.89 31.41
C LEU A 225 -2.17 -10.48 31.60
N GLY A 226 -1.13 -9.65 31.54
CA GLY A 226 0.27 -10.10 31.61
C GLY A 226 0.97 -10.20 30.25
N GLY A 227 0.39 -9.59 29.20
CA GLY A 227 0.96 -9.52 27.85
C GLY A 227 0.17 -10.33 26.81
N LYS A 228 0.67 -10.33 25.58
CA LYS A 228 0.00 -10.96 24.42
C LYS A 228 -0.18 -12.47 24.55
N GLU A 229 0.83 -13.15 25.08
CA GLU A 229 0.77 -14.60 25.29
C GLU A 229 -0.30 -14.97 26.32
N ALA A 230 -0.35 -14.23 27.44
CA ALA A 230 -1.35 -14.42 28.48
C ALA A 230 -2.79 -14.07 28.03
N ALA A 231 -2.94 -13.31 26.94
CA ALA A 231 -4.23 -13.01 26.33
C ALA A 231 -4.79 -14.14 25.45
N GLN A 232 -3.96 -15.10 25.00
CA GLN A 232 -4.39 -16.16 24.07
C GLN A 232 -5.60 -16.98 24.56
N PRO A 233 -5.66 -17.47 25.82
CA PRO A 233 -6.83 -18.21 26.29
C PRO A 233 -8.12 -17.40 26.24
N TYR A 234 -8.04 -16.07 26.43
CA TYR A 234 -9.20 -15.18 26.34
C TYR A 234 -9.62 -14.98 24.88
N ILE A 235 -8.67 -14.88 23.95
CA ILE A 235 -8.96 -14.81 22.51
C ILE A 235 -9.60 -16.12 22.04
N GLN A 236 -9.07 -17.27 22.44
CA GLN A 236 -9.64 -18.59 22.14
C GLN A 236 -11.06 -18.74 22.68
N ALA A 237 -11.32 -18.29 23.91
CA ALA A 237 -12.65 -18.35 24.52
C ALA A 237 -13.72 -17.55 23.74
N ARG A 238 -13.31 -16.60 22.89
CA ARG A 238 -14.21 -15.82 22.04
C ARG A 238 -14.60 -16.53 20.75
N LEU A 239 -13.92 -17.60 20.33
CA LEU A 239 -14.32 -18.35 19.14
C LEU A 239 -15.71 -18.94 19.31
N ALA A 240 -16.58 -18.89 18.31
CA ALA A 240 -17.94 -19.44 18.43
C ALA A 240 -17.98 -20.97 18.63
N GLY A 241 -16.92 -21.68 18.26
CA GLY A 241 -16.76 -23.10 18.49
C GLY A 241 -15.30 -23.56 18.30
N TRP A 242 -15.09 -24.87 18.39
CA TRP A 242 -13.77 -25.48 18.23
C TRP A 242 -13.90 -26.81 17.49
N PRO A 243 -12.98 -27.16 16.58
CA PRO A 243 -13.06 -28.42 15.83
C PRO A 243 -12.86 -29.63 16.75
N GLU A 244 -13.67 -30.67 16.53
CA GLU A 244 -13.52 -31.98 17.20
C GLU A 244 -12.41 -32.83 16.57
N ARG A 245 -12.02 -32.53 15.33
CA ARG A 245 -10.94 -33.21 14.60
C ARG A 245 -10.32 -32.28 13.57
N LEU A 246 -9.02 -32.47 13.33
CA LEU A 246 -8.27 -31.62 12.40
C LEU A 246 -8.39 -32.08 10.94
N LEU A 247 -8.37 -33.39 10.72
CA LEU A 247 -8.44 -34.03 9.42
C LEU A 247 -9.54 -35.09 9.43
N VAL A 248 -10.13 -35.32 8.26
CA VAL A 248 -11.10 -36.39 8.00
C VAL A 248 -10.40 -37.45 7.15
N ASP A 249 -10.56 -38.73 7.49
CA ASP A 249 -10.10 -39.82 6.62
C ASP A 249 -10.87 -39.75 5.28
N PRO A 250 -10.19 -39.69 4.12
CA PRO A 250 -10.86 -39.71 2.82
C PRO A 250 -11.86 -40.85 2.64
N MET A 251 -11.67 -42.00 3.31
CA MET A 251 -12.58 -43.14 3.27
C MET A 251 -13.92 -42.88 3.99
N GLU A 252 -14.00 -41.90 4.88
CA GLU A 252 -15.26 -41.47 5.49
C GLU A 252 -16.08 -40.54 4.59
N LEU A 253 -15.46 -39.96 3.56
CA LEU A 253 -16.14 -39.06 2.65
C LEU A 253 -17.06 -39.86 1.72
N PRO A 254 -18.29 -39.39 1.45
CA PRO A 254 -19.20 -40.10 0.57
C PRO A 254 -18.58 -40.31 -0.82
N ALA A 255 -18.78 -41.52 -1.39
CA ALA A 255 -18.35 -41.82 -2.76
C ALA A 255 -19.30 -41.25 -3.81
N ASP A 256 -20.54 -40.93 -3.43
CA ASP A 256 -21.49 -40.23 -4.29
C ASP A 256 -21.14 -38.73 -4.35
N ASP A 257 -20.97 -38.20 -5.56
CA ASP A 257 -20.53 -36.82 -5.79
C ASP A 257 -21.43 -35.80 -5.11
N ARG A 258 -22.75 -36.02 -5.11
CA ARG A 258 -23.69 -35.08 -4.50
C ARG A 258 -23.56 -35.12 -2.98
N ALA A 259 -23.60 -36.31 -2.38
CA ALA A 259 -23.43 -36.48 -0.95
C ALA A 259 -22.06 -35.95 -0.48
N PHE A 260 -21.01 -36.11 -1.30
CA PHE A 260 -19.68 -35.56 -1.06
C PHE A 260 -19.71 -34.03 -1.00
N LEU A 261 -20.27 -33.37 -2.02
CA LEU A 261 -20.36 -31.91 -2.09
C LEU A 261 -21.23 -31.34 -0.96
N GLU A 262 -22.34 -32.00 -0.62
CA GLU A 262 -23.20 -31.61 0.51
C GLU A 262 -22.46 -31.76 1.85
N ARG A 263 -21.65 -32.81 2.01
CA ARG A 263 -20.80 -33.01 3.19
C ARG A 263 -19.72 -31.94 3.28
N LEU A 264 -19.05 -31.64 2.17
CA LEU A 264 -18.01 -30.62 2.08
C LEU A 264 -18.58 -29.25 2.45
N ALA A 265 -19.68 -28.83 1.85
CA ALA A 265 -20.31 -27.54 2.14
C ALA A 265 -20.71 -27.40 3.62
N ARG A 266 -21.30 -28.45 4.20
CA ARG A 266 -21.68 -28.47 5.62
C ARG A 266 -20.48 -28.38 6.56
N ASP A 267 -19.42 -29.14 6.30
CA ASP A 267 -18.23 -29.16 7.17
C ASP A 267 -17.43 -27.85 7.03
N THR A 268 -17.32 -27.30 5.80
CA THR A 268 -16.72 -25.97 5.57
C THR A 268 -17.49 -24.88 6.31
N TRP A 269 -18.82 -24.82 6.18
CA TRP A 269 -19.64 -23.85 6.90
C TRP A 269 -19.48 -23.98 8.43
N ARG A 270 -19.53 -25.21 8.96
CA ARG A 270 -19.32 -25.47 10.39
C ARG A 270 -17.98 -24.93 10.88
N GLY A 271 -16.92 -25.14 10.11
CA GLY A 271 -15.59 -24.60 10.41
C GLY A 271 -15.56 -23.08 10.44
N LEU A 272 -16.06 -22.42 9.38
CA LEU A 272 -16.13 -20.95 9.29
C LEU A 272 -16.99 -20.34 10.40
N ALA A 273 -18.13 -20.96 10.69
CA ALA A 273 -19.03 -20.51 11.75
C ALA A 273 -18.38 -20.67 13.14
N ALA A 274 -17.67 -21.77 13.40
CA ALA A 274 -17.01 -22.04 14.67
C ALA A 274 -15.79 -21.13 14.90
N LEU A 275 -14.96 -20.93 13.88
CA LEU A 275 -13.71 -20.14 13.96
C LEU A 275 -13.94 -18.65 13.71
N SER A 276 -15.07 -18.12 14.19
CA SER A 276 -15.41 -16.70 14.15
C SER A 276 -15.52 -16.12 15.56
N ASP A 277 -15.28 -14.81 15.70
CA ASP A 277 -15.46 -14.10 16.96
C ASP A 277 -16.95 -14.05 17.34
N ARG A 278 -17.33 -14.70 18.45
CA ARG A 278 -18.73 -14.86 18.84
C ARG A 278 -19.38 -13.55 19.29
N GLU A 279 -18.60 -12.60 19.80
CA GLU A 279 -19.12 -11.36 20.38
C GLU A 279 -19.40 -10.30 19.31
N HIS A 280 -18.44 -10.02 18.42
CA HIS A 280 -18.57 -9.03 17.35
C HIS A 280 -19.01 -9.64 16.02
N GLY A 281 -19.06 -10.97 15.90
CA GLY A 281 -19.48 -11.66 14.68
C GLY A 281 -18.52 -11.42 13.53
N LEU A 282 -17.22 -11.28 13.82
CA LEU A 282 -16.18 -11.08 12.80
C LEU A 282 -15.48 -12.41 12.50
N PRO A 283 -15.23 -12.75 11.23
CA PRO A 283 -14.35 -13.87 10.89
C PRO A 283 -12.92 -13.52 11.33
N LEU A 284 -12.15 -14.52 11.74
CA LEU A 284 -10.74 -14.32 12.02
C LEU A 284 -9.92 -14.55 10.76
N ASP A 285 -8.79 -13.85 10.66
CA ASP A 285 -7.88 -14.00 9.51
C ASP A 285 -7.08 -15.30 9.57
N THR A 286 -6.62 -15.68 10.77
CA THR A 286 -5.75 -16.85 10.92
C THR A 286 -6.02 -17.59 12.22
N VAL A 287 -6.20 -18.90 12.12
CA VAL A 287 -6.12 -19.86 13.23
C VAL A 287 -5.13 -20.95 12.84
N ARG A 288 -4.14 -21.23 13.70
CA ARG A 288 -3.10 -22.23 13.44
C ARG A 288 -3.22 -23.36 14.43
N PHE A 289 -3.42 -24.56 13.92
CA PHE A 289 -3.41 -25.79 14.69
C PHE A 289 -2.06 -26.46 14.46
N ALA A 290 -1.22 -26.53 15.49
CA ALA A 290 0.17 -26.97 15.39
C ALA A 290 0.36 -28.48 15.16
N ASP A 291 -0.59 -29.15 14.46
CA ASP A 291 -0.82 -30.61 14.29
C ASP A 291 -1.94 -31.22 15.14
N SER A 292 -2.51 -30.46 16.07
CA SER A 292 -3.48 -30.95 17.05
C SER A 292 -4.64 -29.97 17.24
N ILE A 293 -5.79 -30.50 17.67
CA ILE A 293 -6.93 -29.71 18.15
C ILE A 293 -6.79 -29.31 19.62
N ASP A 294 -5.66 -29.62 20.27
CA ASP A 294 -5.36 -29.14 21.61
C ASP A 294 -5.30 -27.59 21.62
N PRO A 295 -6.21 -26.90 22.35
CA PRO A 295 -6.22 -25.44 22.42
C PRO A 295 -4.90 -24.86 22.92
N GLU A 296 -4.18 -25.56 23.80
CA GLU A 296 -2.90 -25.07 24.33
C GLU A 296 -1.79 -25.03 23.27
N ARG A 297 -1.92 -25.84 22.21
CA ARG A 297 -0.98 -25.91 21.08
C ARG A 297 -1.41 -25.04 19.91
N ALA A 298 -2.64 -24.55 19.91
CA ALA A 298 -3.18 -23.74 18.84
C ALA A 298 -2.93 -22.25 19.08
N TRP A 299 -2.77 -21.50 17.99
CA TRP A 299 -2.64 -20.05 18.03
C TRP A 299 -3.79 -19.41 17.27
N VAL A 300 -4.50 -18.49 17.92
CA VAL A 300 -5.64 -17.77 17.34
C VAL A 300 -5.23 -16.31 17.12
N GLY A 301 -5.36 -15.85 15.88
CA GLY A 301 -5.22 -14.43 15.55
C GLY A 301 -6.42 -13.65 16.06
N ASP A 302 -6.17 -12.53 16.72
CA ASP A 302 -7.17 -11.59 17.23
C ASP A 302 -7.45 -10.44 16.24
N TYR A 303 -7.30 -10.71 14.95
CA TYR A 303 -7.50 -9.75 13.88
C TYR A 303 -8.26 -10.35 12.70
N THR A 304 -8.85 -9.45 11.93
CA THR A 304 -9.56 -9.75 10.69
C THR A 304 -9.12 -8.79 9.61
N ASN A 305 -9.37 -9.16 8.36
CA ASN A 305 -9.24 -8.26 7.23
C ASN A 305 -10.60 -8.02 6.56
N VAL A 306 -10.70 -6.92 5.81
CA VAL A 306 -11.97 -6.50 5.21
C VAL A 306 -12.46 -7.48 4.13
N THR A 307 -11.56 -8.15 3.41
CA THR A 307 -11.93 -9.24 2.49
C THR A 307 -12.62 -10.40 3.21
N ASN A 308 -12.08 -10.85 4.35
CA ASN A 308 -12.64 -11.94 5.14
C ASN A 308 -14.03 -11.60 5.62
N ILE A 309 -14.25 -10.35 6.08
CA ILE A 309 -15.60 -9.89 6.44
C ILE A 309 -16.52 -9.99 5.22
N GLY A 310 -16.13 -9.45 4.07
CA GLY A 310 -16.92 -9.50 2.84
C GLY A 310 -17.30 -10.92 2.41
N LEU A 311 -16.33 -11.84 2.41
CA LEU A 311 -16.54 -13.25 2.08
C LEU A 311 -17.44 -13.94 3.11
N TYR A 312 -17.23 -13.69 4.41
CA TYR A 312 -18.06 -14.29 5.46
C TYR A 312 -19.54 -13.90 5.35
N LEU A 313 -19.81 -12.65 4.94
CA LEU A 313 -21.18 -12.20 4.65
C LEU A 313 -21.81 -13.02 3.51
N ILE A 314 -21.04 -13.33 2.46
CA ILE A 314 -21.48 -14.19 1.34
C ILE A 314 -21.68 -15.62 1.84
N ASP A 315 -20.77 -16.14 2.66
CA ASP A 315 -20.84 -17.50 3.21
C ASP A 315 -22.10 -17.72 4.06
N ILE A 316 -22.50 -16.73 4.89
CA ILE A 316 -23.74 -16.81 5.67
C ILE A 316 -24.97 -16.93 4.74
N VAL A 317 -25.01 -16.13 3.67
CA VAL A 317 -26.11 -16.20 2.68
C VAL A 317 -26.08 -17.55 1.96
N ALA A 318 -24.91 -18.03 1.53
CA ALA A 318 -24.77 -19.32 0.88
C ALA A 318 -25.21 -20.48 1.79
N ALA A 319 -24.85 -20.45 3.08
CA ALA A 319 -25.26 -21.45 4.06
C ALA A 319 -26.79 -21.50 4.21
N ARG A 320 -27.48 -20.35 4.19
CA ARG A 320 -28.94 -20.27 4.19
C ARG A 320 -29.53 -20.88 2.92
N GLU A 321 -29.02 -20.50 1.73
CA GLU A 321 -29.52 -20.99 0.44
C GLU A 321 -29.31 -22.51 0.28
N LEU A 322 -28.26 -23.05 0.87
CA LEU A 322 -27.99 -24.49 0.92
C LEU A 322 -28.78 -25.23 2.02
N GLY A 323 -29.57 -24.52 2.84
CA GLY A 323 -30.34 -25.10 3.94
C GLY A 323 -29.48 -25.60 5.12
N LEU A 324 -28.25 -25.11 5.25
CA LEU A 324 -27.34 -25.46 6.35
C LEU A 324 -27.68 -24.72 7.64
N ILE A 325 -28.31 -23.55 7.52
CA ILE A 325 -28.87 -22.74 8.62
C ILE A 325 -30.24 -22.22 8.21
N ASP A 326 -31.09 -21.92 9.18
CA ASP A 326 -32.39 -21.32 8.91
C ASP A 326 -32.28 -19.80 8.64
N PRO A 327 -33.34 -19.18 8.09
CA PRO A 327 -33.34 -17.75 7.79
C PRO A 327 -33.14 -16.82 9.00
N ASP A 328 -33.61 -17.23 10.19
CA ASP A 328 -33.50 -16.42 11.40
C ASP A 328 -32.07 -16.42 11.94
N GLU A 329 -31.41 -17.58 11.94
CA GLU A 329 -29.99 -17.69 12.28
C GLU A 329 -29.13 -16.87 11.30
N ALA A 330 -29.38 -16.98 9.99
CA ALA A 330 -28.66 -16.22 8.98
C ALA A 330 -28.79 -14.70 9.22
N ARG A 331 -30.02 -14.23 9.44
CA ARG A 331 -30.30 -12.80 9.74
C ARG A 331 -29.61 -12.34 11.02
N ALA A 332 -29.61 -13.16 12.08
CA ALA A 332 -28.98 -12.83 13.34
C ALA A 332 -27.46 -12.68 13.20
N ARG A 333 -26.80 -13.60 12.47
CA ARG A 333 -25.36 -13.56 12.19
C ARG A 333 -25.00 -12.32 11.38
N LEU A 334 -25.69 -12.09 10.25
CA LEU A 334 -25.48 -10.91 9.41
C LEU A 334 -25.68 -9.61 10.19
N SER A 335 -26.75 -9.53 10.99
CA SER A 335 -27.04 -8.34 11.80
C SER A 335 -25.92 -8.05 12.80
N ARG A 336 -25.33 -9.08 13.42
CA ARG A 336 -24.19 -8.92 14.34
C ARG A 336 -22.97 -8.35 13.64
N THR A 337 -22.59 -8.92 12.49
CA THR A 337 -21.45 -8.43 11.71
C THR A 337 -21.68 -6.99 11.22
N LEU A 338 -22.88 -6.67 10.73
CA LEU A 338 -23.25 -5.31 10.31
C LEU A 338 -23.22 -4.30 11.48
N ASN A 339 -23.68 -4.69 12.68
CA ASN A 339 -23.59 -3.83 13.87
C ASN A 339 -22.13 -3.50 14.21
N THR A 340 -21.21 -4.43 13.99
CA THR A 340 -19.79 -4.21 14.18
C THR A 340 -19.21 -3.30 13.11
N LEU A 341 -19.50 -3.55 11.82
CA LEU A 341 -19.05 -2.70 10.71
C LEU A 341 -19.47 -1.23 10.90
N GLU A 342 -20.68 -0.98 11.41
CA GLU A 342 -21.18 0.37 11.67
C GLU A 342 -20.41 1.12 12.77
N ARG A 343 -19.57 0.43 13.56
CA ARG A 343 -18.75 0.98 14.66
C ARG A 343 -17.26 1.09 14.33
N LEU A 344 -16.78 0.43 13.28
CA LEU A 344 -15.35 0.44 12.92
C LEU A 344 -14.92 1.86 12.49
N GLU A 345 -13.69 2.23 12.86
CA GLU A 345 -13.06 3.44 12.34
C GLU A 345 -12.93 3.34 10.82
N THR A 346 -13.27 4.40 10.09
CA THR A 346 -13.16 4.47 8.63
C THR A 346 -12.40 5.73 8.22
N TRP A 347 -11.91 5.75 6.99
CA TRP A 347 -11.31 6.92 6.37
C TRP A 347 -11.99 7.22 5.05
N GLN A 348 -12.57 8.41 4.93
CA GLN A 348 -13.33 8.82 3.73
C GLN A 348 -14.40 7.77 3.32
N GLY A 349 -15.04 7.15 4.32
CA GLY A 349 -16.06 6.11 4.11
C GLY A 349 -15.52 4.69 3.89
N PHE A 350 -14.22 4.53 3.60
CA PHE A 350 -13.58 3.23 3.44
C PHE A 350 -13.08 2.64 4.76
N PHE A 351 -13.10 1.31 4.84
CA PHE A 351 -12.52 0.56 5.95
C PHE A 351 -11.00 0.40 5.79
N PHE A 352 -10.27 0.41 6.90
CA PHE A 352 -8.87 0.03 6.94
C PHE A 352 -8.71 -1.46 6.67
N ASN A 353 -7.58 -1.87 6.10
CA ASN A 353 -7.40 -3.27 5.68
C ASN A 353 -7.57 -4.27 6.83
N TYR A 354 -7.08 -3.93 8.03
CA TYR A 354 -7.12 -4.82 9.20
C TYR A 354 -7.66 -4.14 10.46
N TYR A 355 -8.36 -4.93 11.27
CA TYR A 355 -8.88 -4.56 12.58
C TYR A 355 -8.63 -5.67 13.60
N ASP A 356 -8.45 -5.29 14.85
CA ASP A 356 -8.47 -6.21 15.99
C ASP A 356 -9.93 -6.61 16.29
N THR A 357 -10.20 -7.91 16.40
CA THR A 357 -11.55 -8.45 16.59
C THR A 357 -12.06 -8.33 18.02
N THR A 358 -11.20 -8.00 18.99
CA THR A 358 -11.56 -7.88 20.41
C THR A 358 -11.91 -6.45 20.82
N SER A 359 -11.17 -5.48 20.30
CA SER A 359 -11.24 -4.05 20.63
C SER A 359 -11.90 -3.23 19.53
N LEU A 360 -11.99 -3.77 18.31
CA LEU A 360 -12.45 -3.10 17.09
C LEU A 360 -11.55 -1.94 16.62
N GLU A 361 -10.37 -1.80 17.22
CA GLU A 361 -9.38 -0.81 16.80
C GLU A 361 -8.74 -1.26 15.48
N ARG A 362 -8.54 -0.32 14.55
CA ARG A 362 -7.78 -0.61 13.34
C ARG A 362 -6.35 -1.02 13.70
N THR A 363 -5.80 -1.95 12.92
CA THR A 363 -4.41 -2.42 13.04
C THR A 363 -3.60 -2.15 11.77
N SER A 364 -4.19 -1.43 10.81
CA SER A 364 -3.55 -0.98 9.58
C SER A 364 -3.75 0.52 9.35
N HIS A 365 -2.78 1.15 8.68
CA HIS A 365 -2.90 2.50 8.13
C HIS A 365 -3.35 2.48 6.66
N PHE A 366 -3.50 1.29 6.08
CA PHE A 366 -3.72 1.10 4.66
C PHE A 366 -5.19 0.89 4.35
N ILE A 367 -5.66 1.54 3.29
CA ILE A 367 -6.97 1.31 2.68
C ILE A 367 -6.71 0.63 1.36
N SER A 368 -7.28 -0.55 1.19
CA SER A 368 -7.06 -1.39 0.02
C SER A 368 -8.26 -1.32 -0.92
N PHE A 369 -7.99 -1.12 -2.21
CA PHE A 369 -9.02 -1.13 -3.24
C PHE A 369 -9.71 -2.49 -3.33
N VAL A 370 -8.93 -3.57 -3.33
CA VAL A 370 -9.46 -4.94 -3.48
C VAL A 370 -10.21 -5.38 -2.23
N ASP A 371 -9.68 -5.10 -1.04
CA ASP A 371 -10.35 -5.54 0.18
C ASP A 371 -11.68 -4.80 0.36
N SER A 372 -11.73 -3.50 0.04
CA SER A 372 -12.99 -2.74 0.01
C SER A 372 -13.98 -3.35 -0.98
N ALA A 373 -13.52 -3.71 -2.19
CA ALA A 373 -14.37 -4.31 -3.22
C ALA A 373 -15.02 -5.63 -2.77
N TRP A 374 -14.31 -6.48 -2.05
CA TRP A 374 -14.86 -7.72 -1.50
C TRP A 374 -15.90 -7.48 -0.41
N LEU A 375 -15.68 -6.50 0.47
CA LEU A 375 -16.70 -6.10 1.45
C LEU A 375 -17.95 -5.55 0.76
N SER A 376 -17.79 -4.63 -0.20
CA SER A 376 -18.89 -4.10 -0.99
C SER A 376 -19.67 -5.20 -1.71
N ALA A 377 -18.99 -6.20 -2.28
CA ALA A 377 -19.64 -7.35 -2.90
C ALA A 377 -20.48 -8.16 -1.88
N GLY A 378 -19.93 -8.43 -0.69
CA GLY A 378 -20.67 -9.11 0.38
C GLY A 378 -21.91 -8.32 0.83
N LEU A 379 -21.79 -7.00 0.98
CA LEU A 379 -22.91 -6.11 1.28
C LEU A 379 -23.96 -6.10 0.16
N MET A 380 -23.54 -6.13 -1.10
CA MET A 380 -24.45 -6.21 -2.25
C MET A 380 -25.19 -7.55 -2.27
N VAL A 381 -24.54 -8.65 -1.91
CA VAL A 381 -25.20 -9.96 -1.79
C VAL A 381 -26.31 -9.89 -0.74
N ILE A 382 -26.00 -9.45 0.50
CA ILE A 382 -27.01 -9.30 1.56
C ILE A 382 -28.16 -8.41 1.11
N ARG A 383 -27.85 -7.25 0.51
CA ARG A 383 -28.87 -6.28 0.07
C ARG A 383 -29.91 -6.92 -0.85
N ASN A 384 -29.49 -7.85 -1.70
CA ASN A 384 -30.38 -8.51 -2.67
C ASN A 384 -31.03 -9.79 -2.12
N SER A 385 -30.46 -10.42 -1.09
CA SER A 385 -30.92 -11.71 -0.58
C SER A 385 -31.61 -11.65 0.79
N VAL A 386 -31.50 -10.54 1.53
CA VAL A 386 -32.08 -10.32 2.86
C VAL A 386 -32.75 -8.93 2.92
N PRO A 387 -34.02 -8.79 2.48
CA PRO A 387 -34.70 -7.50 2.36
C PRO A 387 -34.69 -6.66 3.65
N GLU A 388 -34.75 -7.29 4.81
CA GLU A 388 -34.76 -6.64 6.13
C GLU A 388 -33.44 -5.91 6.45
N LEU A 389 -32.34 -6.30 5.80
CA LEU A 389 -31.01 -5.69 5.97
C LEU A 389 -30.61 -4.78 4.81
N ALA A 390 -31.44 -4.72 3.75
CA ALA A 390 -31.10 -4.05 2.50
C ALA A 390 -30.79 -2.56 2.66
N GLU A 391 -31.54 -1.85 3.51
CA GLU A 391 -31.31 -0.42 3.76
C GLU A 391 -29.95 -0.18 4.44
N ARG A 392 -29.59 -1.01 5.44
CA ARG A 392 -28.31 -0.92 6.15
C ARG A 392 -27.15 -1.15 5.19
N CYS A 393 -27.21 -2.21 4.38
CA CYS A 393 -26.22 -2.50 3.36
C CYS A 393 -26.11 -1.39 2.32
N THR A 394 -27.24 -0.82 1.89
CA THR A 394 -27.27 0.32 0.95
C THR A 394 -26.52 1.51 1.51
N ARG A 395 -26.71 1.85 2.80
CA ARG A 395 -25.98 2.96 3.43
C ARG A 395 -24.49 2.68 3.54
N LEU A 396 -24.07 1.45 3.83
CA LEU A 396 -22.65 1.10 3.89
C LEU A 396 -22.00 1.17 2.48
N ILE A 397 -22.63 0.60 1.45
CA ILE A 397 -22.15 0.66 0.06
C ILE A 397 -22.06 2.10 -0.46
N ALA A 398 -22.99 2.97 -0.05
CA ALA A 398 -23.01 4.37 -0.49
C ALA A 398 -21.91 5.23 0.14
N ARG A 399 -21.27 4.78 1.24
CA ARG A 399 -20.15 5.51 1.86
C ARG A 399 -18.84 5.33 1.11
N GLU A 400 -18.69 4.24 0.36
CA GLU A 400 -17.48 3.92 -0.40
C GLU A 400 -17.55 4.54 -1.80
N ASP A 401 -16.80 5.62 -2.02
CA ASP A 401 -16.62 6.24 -3.34
C ASP A 401 -15.35 5.71 -4.01
N TYR A 402 -15.50 4.72 -4.89
CA TYR A 402 -14.40 4.07 -5.61
C TYR A 402 -13.71 4.99 -6.62
N GLY A 403 -14.29 6.17 -6.92
CA GLY A 403 -13.63 7.23 -7.66
C GLY A 403 -12.37 7.70 -6.94
N PHE A 404 -12.31 7.55 -5.61
CA PHE A 404 -11.11 7.75 -4.81
C PHE A 404 -9.91 6.95 -5.34
N PHE A 405 -10.11 5.69 -5.74
CA PHE A 405 -9.04 4.81 -6.24
C PHE A 405 -8.69 5.04 -7.71
N TYR A 406 -9.56 5.69 -8.48
CA TYR A 406 -9.37 5.87 -9.90
C TYR A 406 -8.34 6.96 -10.19
N ASP A 407 -7.34 6.64 -11.03
CA ASP A 407 -6.44 7.62 -11.59
C ASP A 407 -6.89 7.99 -13.01
N PRO A 408 -7.37 9.22 -13.25
CA PRO A 408 -7.87 9.62 -14.57
C PRO A 408 -6.78 9.73 -15.64
N VAL A 409 -5.51 9.85 -15.24
CA VAL A 409 -4.37 9.95 -16.16
C VAL A 409 -3.91 8.56 -16.60
N GLU A 410 -3.74 7.64 -15.65
CA GLU A 410 -3.42 6.24 -16.00
C GLU A 410 -4.62 5.49 -16.54
N GLN A 411 -5.83 5.95 -16.20
CA GLN A 411 -7.12 5.28 -16.40
C GLN A 411 -7.18 3.91 -15.72
N LEU A 412 -6.50 3.78 -14.58
CA LEU A 412 -6.36 2.56 -13.79
C LEU A 412 -6.72 2.83 -12.33
N MET A 413 -7.04 1.76 -11.59
CA MET A 413 -7.27 1.83 -10.15
C MET A 413 -5.94 1.71 -9.43
N MET A 414 -5.67 2.59 -8.47
CA MET A 414 -4.51 2.44 -7.60
C MET A 414 -4.66 1.22 -6.68
N HIS A 415 -3.55 0.65 -6.23
CA HIS A 415 -3.57 -0.51 -5.34
C HIS A 415 -4.19 -0.19 -3.97
N GLY A 416 -3.88 0.98 -3.42
CA GLY A 416 -4.58 1.53 -2.26
C GLY A 416 -3.96 2.83 -1.78
N TYR A 417 -4.22 3.18 -0.52
CA TYR A 417 -3.85 4.46 0.08
C TYR A 417 -3.33 4.31 1.51
N TYR A 418 -2.25 5.01 1.85
CA TYR A 418 -1.72 5.04 3.20
C TYR A 418 -2.20 6.31 3.93
N VAL A 419 -2.87 6.16 5.06
CA VAL A 419 -3.43 7.30 5.82
C VAL A 419 -2.37 8.01 6.67
N ASN A 420 -1.44 7.26 7.28
CA ASN A 420 -0.33 7.83 8.06
C ASN A 420 0.71 8.51 7.17
N LEU A 421 0.77 8.12 5.91
CA LEU A 421 1.57 8.74 4.87
C LEU A 421 0.64 9.16 3.73
N PRO A 422 -0.10 10.28 3.85
CA PRO A 422 -1.14 10.65 2.91
C PRO A 422 -0.64 10.60 1.47
N GLY A 423 -1.03 9.54 0.76
CA GLY A 423 -0.39 9.18 -0.48
C GLY A 423 -0.91 7.87 -1.06
N ARG A 424 -0.94 7.86 -2.39
CA ARG A 424 -1.26 6.70 -3.22
C ARG A 424 -0.17 5.64 -3.02
N SER A 425 -0.55 4.37 -3.02
CA SER A 425 0.43 3.30 -3.22
C SER A 425 1.16 3.47 -4.55
N GLU A 426 2.41 3.02 -4.64
CA GLU A 426 3.22 3.13 -5.86
C GLU A 426 2.59 2.39 -7.07
N TYR A 427 1.81 1.36 -6.81
CA TYR A 427 1.27 0.47 -7.84
C TYR A 427 -0.18 0.79 -8.20
N SER A 428 -0.53 0.44 -9.43
CA SER A 428 -1.91 0.43 -9.94
C SER A 428 -2.24 -0.95 -10.51
N TYR A 429 -3.50 -1.33 -10.44
CA TYR A 429 -4.01 -2.57 -11.03
C TYR A 429 -4.15 -2.42 -12.55
N GLY A 430 -3.12 -2.88 -13.26
CA GLY A 430 -3.05 -2.79 -14.73
C GLY A 430 -3.40 -4.07 -15.48
N LEU A 431 -3.67 -5.19 -14.80
CA LEU A 431 -4.00 -6.48 -15.42
C LEU A 431 -5.48 -6.82 -15.23
N LEU A 432 -6.11 -7.38 -16.25
CA LEU A 432 -7.54 -7.71 -16.19
C LEU A 432 -7.83 -9.02 -15.44
N TYR A 433 -6.90 -9.97 -15.46
CA TYR A 433 -7.06 -11.33 -14.89
C TYR A 433 -6.52 -11.44 -13.47
N THR A 434 -6.72 -10.40 -12.66
CA THR A 434 -6.36 -10.34 -11.24
C THR A 434 -7.61 -10.11 -10.38
N GLU A 435 -7.49 -10.30 -9.06
CA GLU A 435 -8.59 -10.13 -8.11
C GLU A 435 -9.24 -8.73 -8.14
N SER A 436 -8.49 -7.72 -8.58
CA SER A 436 -8.95 -6.33 -8.74
C SER A 436 -10.11 -6.12 -9.71
N ARG A 437 -10.39 -7.09 -10.59
CA ARG A 437 -11.46 -6.97 -11.59
C ARG A 437 -12.84 -6.72 -10.97
N LEU A 438 -13.10 -7.28 -9.79
CA LEU A 438 -14.35 -7.10 -9.06
C LEU A 438 -14.56 -5.62 -8.68
N GLY A 439 -13.55 -4.98 -8.10
CA GLY A 439 -13.60 -3.57 -7.73
C GLY A 439 -13.82 -2.66 -8.93
N SER A 440 -13.21 -2.98 -10.08
CA SER A 440 -13.42 -2.21 -11.32
C SER A 440 -14.88 -2.27 -11.79
N LEU A 441 -15.52 -3.44 -11.71
CA LEU A 441 -16.94 -3.60 -12.06
C LEU A 441 -17.84 -2.84 -11.08
N ILE A 442 -17.53 -2.89 -9.78
CA ILE A 442 -18.26 -2.16 -8.74
C ILE A 442 -18.18 -0.65 -9.00
N ALA A 443 -16.98 -0.12 -9.24
CA ALA A 443 -16.77 1.30 -9.52
C ALA A 443 -17.51 1.77 -10.78
N ILE A 444 -17.47 0.99 -11.87
CA ILE A 444 -18.22 1.27 -13.11
C ILE A 444 -19.73 1.22 -12.84
N GLY A 445 -20.21 0.19 -12.14
CA GLY A 445 -21.63 0.02 -11.81
C GLY A 445 -22.18 1.12 -10.90
N LYS A 446 -21.33 1.68 -10.04
CA LYS A 446 -21.63 2.87 -9.20
C LYS A 446 -21.46 4.19 -9.95
N SER A 447 -21.03 4.18 -11.21
CA SER A 447 -20.70 5.38 -12.01
C SER A 447 -19.59 6.25 -11.41
N GLU A 448 -18.68 5.63 -10.65
CA GLU A 448 -17.55 6.28 -9.98
C GLU A 448 -16.24 6.07 -10.76
N ALA A 449 -16.26 5.22 -11.80
CA ALA A 449 -15.20 5.12 -12.79
C ALA A 449 -15.79 4.95 -14.21
N PRO A 450 -15.14 5.52 -15.23
CA PRO A 450 -15.58 5.40 -16.62
C PRO A 450 -15.40 3.96 -17.15
N ALA A 451 -16.27 3.52 -18.05
CA ALA A 451 -16.25 2.16 -18.61
C ALA A 451 -14.95 1.87 -19.39
N GLU A 452 -14.31 2.90 -19.93
CA GLU A 452 -13.02 2.88 -20.61
C GLU A 452 -11.91 2.30 -19.73
N HIS A 453 -12.00 2.46 -18.41
CA HIS A 453 -11.10 1.82 -17.45
C HIS A 453 -10.97 0.30 -17.68
N TRP A 454 -12.09 -0.37 -17.99
CA TRP A 454 -12.11 -1.80 -18.26
C TRP A 454 -11.22 -2.22 -19.43
N TYR A 455 -11.12 -1.35 -20.44
CA TYR A 455 -10.36 -1.61 -21.65
C TYR A 455 -8.89 -1.23 -21.52
N ARG A 456 -8.56 -0.33 -20.58
CA ARG A 456 -7.19 0.10 -20.29
C ARG A 456 -6.31 -1.02 -19.73
N MET A 457 -6.90 -1.95 -18.97
CA MET A 457 -6.17 -3.07 -18.37
C MET A 457 -5.62 -4.04 -19.43
N ALA A 458 -4.37 -4.44 -19.25
CA ALA A 458 -3.71 -5.44 -20.07
C ALA A 458 -4.35 -6.82 -19.88
N ARG A 459 -4.63 -7.48 -21.01
CA ARG A 459 -5.24 -8.82 -21.07
C ARG A 459 -4.22 -9.93 -21.14
N THR A 460 -2.97 -9.59 -21.45
CA THR A 460 -1.86 -10.53 -21.66
C THR A 460 -0.57 -9.82 -21.31
N PHE A 461 0.40 -10.51 -20.72
CA PHE A 461 1.74 -9.94 -20.54
C PHE A 461 2.43 -9.63 -21.88
N PRO A 462 3.44 -8.74 -21.87
CA PRO A 462 4.33 -8.49 -23.00
C PRO A 462 4.93 -9.79 -23.57
N ARG A 463 5.28 -9.80 -24.86
CA ARG A 463 5.78 -11.01 -25.54
C ARG A 463 7.18 -11.43 -25.06
N ASP A 464 7.95 -10.47 -24.59
CA ASP A 464 9.30 -10.58 -24.06
C ASP A 464 9.35 -11.19 -22.66
N PHE A 465 8.20 -11.38 -22.00
CA PHE A 465 8.12 -12.07 -20.70
C PHE A 465 8.07 -13.58 -20.95
N ASP A 466 9.24 -14.19 -21.10
CA ASP A 466 9.45 -15.59 -21.48
C ASP A 466 9.10 -16.62 -20.38
N TRP A 467 8.92 -16.17 -19.14
CA TRP A 467 8.48 -16.99 -18.00
C TRP A 467 6.98 -17.33 -18.02
N GLN A 468 6.21 -16.84 -18.99
CA GLN A 468 4.79 -17.16 -19.12
C GLN A 468 4.56 -18.64 -19.42
N SER A 469 3.96 -19.36 -18.46
CA SER A 469 3.59 -20.77 -18.62
C SER A 469 2.53 -21.00 -19.71
N GLN A 470 1.68 -19.99 -19.96
CA GLN A 470 0.69 -20.00 -21.04
C GLN A 470 0.76 -18.69 -21.82
N SER A 471 1.16 -18.77 -23.08
CA SER A 471 1.14 -17.64 -24.00
C SER A 471 -0.12 -17.67 -24.87
N PRO A 472 -0.91 -16.58 -24.96
CA PRO A 472 -2.07 -16.50 -25.83
C PRO A 472 -1.70 -16.80 -27.29
N LYS A 473 -2.34 -17.82 -27.86
CA LYS A 473 -2.21 -18.17 -29.29
C LYS A 473 -3.17 -17.33 -30.11
N GLY A 474 -2.74 -16.83 -31.28
CA GLY A 474 -3.60 -16.07 -32.19
C GLY A 474 -4.04 -14.69 -31.68
N ARG A 475 -3.11 -13.90 -31.12
CA ARG A 475 -3.39 -12.53 -30.64
C ARG A 475 -3.95 -11.66 -31.79
N THR A 476 -5.13 -11.11 -31.59
CA THR A 476 -5.76 -10.13 -32.49
C THR A 476 -5.84 -8.77 -31.79
N ILE A 477 -5.56 -7.70 -32.53
CA ILE A 477 -5.77 -6.33 -32.05
C ILE A 477 -7.24 -5.99 -32.31
N LYS A 478 -7.94 -5.53 -31.28
CA LYS A 478 -9.32 -5.07 -31.36
C LYS A 478 -9.45 -3.69 -30.74
N THR A 479 -9.97 -2.75 -31.53
CA THR A 479 -10.39 -1.43 -31.10
C THR A 479 -11.80 -1.52 -30.51
N VAL A 480 -12.04 -0.95 -29.33
CA VAL A 480 -13.34 -1.01 -28.65
C VAL A 480 -13.69 0.38 -28.14
N ASN A 481 -14.82 0.92 -28.62
CA ASN A 481 -15.32 2.26 -28.33
C ASN A 481 -14.42 3.41 -28.85
N GLY A 482 -13.85 3.24 -30.04
CA GLY A 482 -12.83 4.13 -30.62
C GLY A 482 -11.43 3.70 -30.20
#